data_AF-A0A961UZK0-F1
#
_entry.id   AF-A0A961UZK0-F1
#
_cell.length_a   1.000
_cell.length_b   1.000
_cell.length_c   1.000
_cell.angle_alpha   90.00
_cell.angle_beta   90.00
_cell.angle_gamma   90.00
#
_symmetry.space_group_name_H-M   'P 1'
#
loop_
_entity.id
_entity.type
_entity.pdbx_description
1 polymer ?
#
loop_
_entity_poly.entity_id
_entity_poly.type
_entity_poly.pdbx_seq_one_letter_code
_entity_poly.pdbx_strand_id
1 'polypeptide(L)'
;MFSWCAFMLDRNGRLVALEQGRNVLPVQTPPMNETAEIASVPLAARLLLAAMPLAPLAFVLQKVVESVARRQPSLFVRLDRYSEKAFLVDPTDLPFVFRLLPRAIQPTIETLRRHDESVWDVRIAGPVGALVAMIQGAVDGDALFFSRTIIVEGDTEAVLALRNALDDAEIDLIAETAIALGIASEMAQCFARSLSPVAARLTRPAPTRANGA
;
A
#
# COMPACT_ATOMS: atom_id res chain seq x y z
N MET A 1 -25.66 -13.09 19.05
CA MET A 1 -25.66 -12.14 20.19
C MET A 1 -24.33 -12.32 20.90
N PHE A 2 -23.29 -11.62 20.45
CA PHE A 2 -21.92 -11.84 20.91
C PHE A 2 -21.75 -11.28 22.32
N SER A 3 -21.45 -12.18 23.25
CA SER A 3 -21.23 -11.94 24.67
C SER A 3 -19.90 -11.24 24.87
N TRP A 4 -19.94 -10.02 25.40
CA TRP A 4 -18.79 -9.22 25.81
C TRP A 4 -18.06 -9.93 26.96
N CYS A 5 -16.74 -10.16 26.86
CA CYS A 5 -15.93 -10.61 28.00
C CYS A 5 -15.60 -9.42 28.92
N ALA A 6 -15.89 -9.59 30.21
CA ALA A 6 -15.52 -8.66 31.26
C ALA A 6 -14.02 -8.77 31.59
N PHE A 7 -13.31 -7.65 31.53
CA PHE A 7 -11.91 -7.53 31.97
C PHE A 7 -11.87 -6.86 33.34
N MET A 8 -11.04 -7.39 34.26
CA MET A 8 -10.76 -6.75 35.54
C MET A 8 -9.33 -6.22 35.53
N LEU A 9 -9.13 -5.01 36.06
CA LEU A 9 -7.81 -4.44 36.31
C LEU A 9 -7.20 -5.04 37.58
N ASP A 10 -6.03 -5.66 37.46
CA ASP A 10 -5.27 -6.08 38.64
C ASP A 10 -4.67 -4.87 39.39
N ARG A 11 -4.15 -5.10 40.59
CA ARG A 11 -3.57 -4.03 41.44
C ARG A 11 -2.34 -3.34 40.84
N ASN A 12 -1.80 -3.83 39.73
CA ASN A 12 -0.68 -3.25 38.98
C ASN A 12 -1.13 -2.59 37.66
N GLY A 13 -2.44 -2.45 37.42
CA GLY A 13 -2.99 -1.75 36.26
C GLY A 13 -3.03 -2.58 34.97
N ARG A 14 -2.96 -3.92 35.05
CA ARG A 14 -3.10 -4.80 33.87
C ARG A 14 -4.53 -5.34 33.74
N LEU A 15 -5.08 -5.33 32.53
CA LEU A 15 -6.37 -5.96 32.21
C LEU A 15 -6.19 -7.48 32.14
N VAL A 16 -6.88 -8.21 33.01
CA VAL A 16 -6.88 -9.68 33.06
C VAL A 16 -8.29 -10.19 32.79
N ALA A 17 -8.41 -11.15 31.86
CA ALA A 17 -9.66 -11.83 31.54
C ALA A 17 -9.96 -12.89 32.62
N LEU A 18 -11.21 -12.95 33.10
CA LEU A 18 -11.63 -13.97 34.06
C LEU A 18 -11.87 -15.31 33.33
N GLU A 19 -10.90 -16.21 33.40
CA GLU A 19 -11.01 -17.57 32.86
C GLU A 19 -12.04 -18.41 33.64
N GLN A 20 -13.15 -18.77 32.98
CA GLN A 20 -13.98 -19.90 33.41
C GLN A 20 -13.41 -21.19 32.85
N GLY A 21 -13.03 -22.10 33.75
CA GLY A 21 -12.35 -23.35 33.43
C GLY A 21 -13.12 -24.25 32.47
N ARG A 22 -12.41 -24.74 31.44
CA ARG A 22 -12.65 -26.01 30.77
C ARG A 22 -11.39 -26.44 30.00
N ASN A 23 -10.78 -27.51 30.50
CA ASN A 23 -9.97 -28.51 29.80
C ASN A 23 -9.14 -28.00 28.59
N VAL A 24 -7.92 -27.52 28.86
CA VAL A 24 -6.93 -27.18 27.83
C VAL A 24 -6.29 -28.48 27.33
N LEU A 25 -6.73 -28.95 26.16
CA LEU A 25 -5.92 -29.84 25.34
C LEU A 25 -4.58 -29.13 25.07
N PRO A 26 -3.43 -29.81 25.07
CA PRO A 26 -2.17 -29.17 24.72
C PRO A 26 -2.32 -28.62 23.29
N VAL A 27 -2.36 -27.29 23.17
CA VAL A 27 -2.18 -26.62 21.88
C VAL A 27 -0.86 -27.13 21.36
N GLN A 28 -0.91 -27.96 20.32
CA GLN A 28 0.25 -28.25 19.51
C GLN A 28 0.68 -26.91 18.95
N THR A 29 1.73 -26.31 19.51
CA THR A 29 2.44 -25.22 18.85
C THR A 29 2.98 -25.80 17.55
N PRO A 30 2.46 -25.38 16.38
CA PRO A 30 3.15 -25.69 15.13
C PRO A 30 4.58 -25.16 15.22
N PRO A 31 5.56 -25.79 14.53
CA PRO A 31 6.93 -25.35 14.57
C PRO A 31 6.98 -23.85 14.25
N MET A 32 7.57 -23.07 15.15
CA MET A 32 7.84 -21.65 14.98
C MET A 32 8.86 -21.46 13.85
N ASN A 33 8.40 -21.60 12.61
CA ASN A 33 9.15 -21.30 11.39
C ASN A 33 8.26 -20.72 10.28
N GLU A 34 7.00 -20.40 10.58
CA GLU A 34 6.12 -19.56 9.75
C GLU A 34 6.04 -18.16 10.37
N THR A 35 7.20 -17.54 10.59
CA THR A 35 7.23 -16.08 10.42
C THR A 35 7.05 -15.93 8.91
N ALA A 36 5.88 -15.50 8.44
CA ALA A 36 5.76 -15.03 7.07
C ALA A 36 6.90 -14.03 6.89
N GLU A 37 7.96 -14.45 6.19
CA GLU A 37 9.20 -13.69 6.08
C GLU A 37 8.81 -12.45 5.29
N ILE A 38 8.56 -11.35 6.02
CA ILE A 38 8.05 -10.13 5.42
C ILE A 38 9.10 -9.68 4.42
N ALA A 39 8.78 -9.89 3.15
CA ALA A 39 9.74 -9.72 2.07
C ALA A 39 10.24 -8.26 2.07
N SER A 40 11.49 -8.08 2.49
CA SER A 40 12.14 -6.78 2.48
C SER A 40 12.74 -6.52 1.10
N VAL A 41 12.67 -5.28 0.62
CA VAL A 41 13.24 -4.92 -0.67
C VAL A 41 14.78 -4.95 -0.62
N PRO A 42 15.46 -5.71 -1.50
CA PRO A 42 16.92 -5.81 -1.50
C PRO A 42 17.57 -4.48 -1.91
N LEU A 43 18.78 -4.21 -1.38
CA LEU A 43 19.48 -2.93 -1.56
C LEU A 43 19.68 -2.52 -3.02
N ALA A 44 19.99 -3.47 -3.91
CA ALA A 44 20.15 -3.20 -5.34
C ALA A 44 18.85 -2.67 -5.97
N ALA A 45 17.70 -3.23 -5.60
CA ALA A 45 16.40 -2.74 -6.05
C ALA A 45 16.11 -1.34 -5.50
N ARG A 46 16.48 -1.05 -4.25
CA ARG A 46 16.33 0.29 -3.64
C ARG A 46 17.10 1.36 -4.43
N LEU A 47 18.31 1.06 -4.87
CA LEU A 47 19.13 1.98 -5.68
C LEU A 47 18.52 2.24 -7.07
N LEU A 48 18.02 1.18 -7.73
CA LEU A 48 17.33 1.32 -9.01
C LEU A 48 16.06 2.16 -8.88
N LEU A 49 15.26 1.90 -7.84
CA LEU A 49 14.08 2.68 -7.52
C LEU A 49 14.42 4.14 -7.19
N ALA A 50 15.55 4.39 -6.51
CA ALA A 50 15.98 5.75 -6.23
C ALA A 50 16.25 6.56 -7.52
N ALA A 51 16.73 5.93 -8.59
CA ALA A 51 16.94 6.59 -9.89
C ALA A 51 15.66 6.73 -10.73
N MET A 52 14.55 6.09 -10.34
CA MET A 52 13.32 6.06 -11.14
C MET A 52 12.59 7.41 -11.11
N PRO A 53 12.04 7.89 -12.24
CA PRO A 53 11.18 9.06 -12.26
C PRO A 53 9.90 8.81 -11.45
N LEU A 54 9.49 9.79 -10.64
CA LEU A 54 8.31 9.69 -9.78
C LEU A 54 6.99 9.69 -10.57
N ALA A 55 6.94 10.36 -11.72
CA ALA A 55 5.70 10.61 -12.43
C ALA A 55 4.97 9.33 -12.90
N PRO A 56 5.62 8.32 -13.50
CA PRO A 56 4.95 7.07 -13.84
C PRO A 56 4.45 6.32 -12.61
N LEU A 57 5.24 6.32 -11.52
CA LEU A 57 4.87 5.66 -10.27
C LEU A 57 3.66 6.33 -9.62
N ALA A 58 3.66 7.67 -9.54
CA ALA A 58 2.55 8.45 -9.05
C ALA A 58 1.27 8.20 -9.88
N PHE A 59 1.39 8.13 -11.21
CA PHE A 59 0.25 7.82 -12.07
C PHE A 59 -0.34 6.44 -11.81
N VAL A 60 0.51 5.40 -11.73
CA VAL A 60 0.05 4.02 -11.46
C VAL A 60 -0.61 3.95 -10.08
N LEU A 61 0.01 4.54 -9.05
CA LEU A 61 -0.55 4.57 -7.70
C LEU A 61 -1.88 5.31 -7.63
N GLN A 62 -1.99 6.46 -8.31
CA GLN A 62 -3.27 7.18 -8.40
C GLN A 62 -4.36 6.32 -9.05
N LYS A 63 -4.02 5.56 -10.10
CA LYS A 63 -4.98 4.63 -10.72
C LYS A 63 -5.35 3.46 -9.82
N VAL A 64 -4.43 2.94 -9.04
CA VAL A 64 -4.71 1.90 -8.03
C VAL A 64 -5.67 2.45 -6.98
N VAL A 65 -5.38 3.62 -6.41
CA VAL A 65 -6.24 4.26 -5.40
C VAL A 65 -7.64 4.57 -5.94
N GLU A 66 -7.74 5.10 -7.17
CA GLU A 66 -9.03 5.30 -7.85
C GLU A 66 -9.80 3.99 -8.08
N SER A 67 -9.08 2.91 -8.41
CA SER A 67 -9.69 1.61 -8.63
C SER A 67 -10.22 1.00 -7.34
N VAL A 68 -9.43 1.06 -6.26
CA VAL A 68 -9.84 0.67 -4.90
C VAL A 68 -11.05 1.50 -4.46
N ALA A 69 -11.08 2.81 -4.70
CA ALA A 69 -12.20 3.66 -4.32
C ALA A 69 -13.52 3.33 -5.01
N ARG A 70 -13.45 2.85 -6.26
CA ARG A 70 -14.64 2.40 -6.99
C ARG A 70 -15.14 1.04 -6.52
N ARG A 71 -14.25 0.14 -6.07
CA ARG A 71 -14.58 -1.23 -5.67
C ARG A 71 -14.95 -1.34 -4.18
N GLN A 72 -14.26 -0.59 -3.33
CA GLN A 72 -14.51 -0.44 -1.90
C GLN A 72 -14.85 1.02 -1.55
N PRO A 73 -16.02 1.54 -1.97
CA PRO A 73 -16.44 2.89 -1.56
C PRO A 73 -16.66 2.98 -0.05
N SER A 74 -17.04 1.87 0.62
CA SER A 74 -17.24 1.79 2.07
C SER A 74 -15.99 2.16 2.87
N LEU A 75 -14.79 1.82 2.38
CA LEU A 75 -13.52 2.18 3.01
C LEU A 75 -13.39 3.71 3.12
N PHE A 76 -13.59 4.40 1.99
CA PHE A 76 -13.43 5.85 1.95
C PHE A 76 -14.59 6.61 2.63
N VAL A 77 -15.81 6.06 2.61
CA VAL A 77 -16.94 6.62 3.36
C VAL A 77 -16.68 6.61 4.87
N ARG A 78 -16.01 5.58 5.39
CA ARG A 78 -15.66 5.52 6.82
C ARG A 78 -14.51 6.46 7.19
N LEU A 79 -13.63 6.70 6.23
CA LEU A 79 -12.56 7.71 6.35
C LEU A 79 -13.04 9.13 6.06
N ASP A 80 -14.29 9.35 5.62
CA ASP A 80 -14.76 10.65 5.16
C ASP A 80 -14.70 11.74 6.25
N ARG A 81 -14.94 11.37 7.52
CA ARG A 81 -14.74 12.25 8.69
C ARG A 81 -13.29 12.74 8.81
N TYR A 82 -12.34 12.02 8.22
CA TYR A 82 -10.91 12.32 8.19
C TYR A 82 -10.41 12.61 6.77
N SER A 83 -11.30 12.94 5.83
CA SER A 83 -10.95 13.19 4.42
C SER A 83 -10.03 14.39 4.19
N GLU A 84 -10.01 15.34 5.14
CA GLU A 84 -9.08 16.47 5.15
C GLU A 84 -7.71 16.13 5.76
N LYS A 85 -7.58 14.99 6.43
CA LYS A 85 -6.33 14.56 7.06
C LYS A 85 -5.41 13.89 6.04
N ALA A 86 -4.13 14.22 6.12
CA ALA A 86 -3.08 13.62 5.30
C ALA A 86 -2.54 12.34 5.97
N PHE A 87 -2.78 11.20 5.33
CA PHE A 87 -2.24 9.90 5.72
C PHE A 87 -0.93 9.64 4.98
N LEU A 88 0.17 9.56 5.72
CA LEU A 88 1.48 9.23 5.17
C LEU A 88 1.76 7.75 5.33
N VAL A 89 1.90 7.05 4.20
CA VAL A 89 2.41 5.69 4.15
C VAL A 89 3.92 5.77 3.88
N ASP A 90 4.72 5.26 4.81
CA ASP A 90 6.18 5.33 4.80
C ASP A 90 6.80 3.92 4.75
N PRO A 91 6.96 3.34 3.54
CA PRO A 91 7.65 2.07 3.39
C PRO A 91 9.15 2.24 3.71
N THR A 92 9.61 1.66 4.81
CA THR A 92 10.95 1.86 5.37
C THR A 92 12.07 1.30 4.48
N ASP A 93 11.72 0.35 3.62
CA ASP A 93 12.61 -0.27 2.65
C ASP A 93 12.53 0.34 1.25
N LEU A 94 11.72 1.39 1.03
CA LEU A 94 11.64 2.13 -0.23
C LEU A 94 12.21 3.56 -0.14
N PRO A 95 12.70 4.14 -1.26
CA PRO A 95 13.20 5.51 -1.32
C PRO A 95 12.10 6.58 -1.47
N PHE A 96 10.83 6.19 -1.30
CA PHE A 96 9.65 7.01 -1.51
C PHE A 96 8.75 6.95 -0.29
N VAL A 97 7.92 7.98 -0.13
CA VAL A 97 6.78 8.01 0.78
C VAL A 97 5.53 8.37 0.00
N PHE A 98 4.37 7.91 0.47
CA PHE A 98 3.10 8.12 -0.21
C PHE A 98 2.15 8.89 0.70
N ARG A 99 1.69 10.06 0.24
CA ARG A 99 0.70 10.86 0.96
C ARG A 99 -0.69 10.64 0.36
N LEU A 100 -1.58 10.03 1.13
CA LEU A 100 -2.96 9.75 0.76
C LEU A 100 -3.90 10.76 1.42
N LEU A 101 -4.77 11.37 0.63
CA LEU A 101 -5.94 12.10 1.10
C LEU A 101 -7.18 11.25 0.82
N PRO A 102 -7.84 10.67 1.83
CA PRO A 102 -8.91 9.69 1.67
C PRO A 102 -10.26 10.39 1.43
N ARG A 103 -10.38 11.16 0.35
CA ARG A 103 -11.66 11.77 -0.05
C ARG A 103 -12.58 10.69 -0.64
N ALA A 104 -13.85 10.66 -0.23
CA ALA A 104 -14.82 9.67 -0.70
C ALA A 104 -15.09 9.70 -2.21
N ILE A 105 -15.07 10.90 -2.82
CA ILE A 105 -15.42 11.08 -4.24
C ILE A 105 -14.18 11.00 -5.15
N GLN A 106 -13.04 11.52 -4.69
CA GLN A 106 -11.83 11.59 -5.49
C GLN A 106 -10.58 11.48 -4.59
N PRO A 107 -10.23 10.26 -4.16
CA PRO A 107 -9.05 10.08 -3.35
C PRO A 107 -7.80 10.43 -4.16
N THR A 108 -6.86 11.09 -3.49
CA THR A 108 -5.63 11.58 -4.11
C THR A 108 -4.45 10.96 -3.40
N ILE A 109 -3.49 10.44 -4.17
CA ILE A 109 -2.22 9.95 -3.65
C ILE A 109 -1.07 10.70 -4.31
N GLU A 110 -0.15 11.19 -3.50
CA GLU A 110 1.07 11.84 -3.95
C GLU A 110 2.28 10.99 -3.59
N THR A 111 3.14 10.75 -4.57
CA THR A 111 4.43 10.07 -4.35
C THR A 111 5.52 11.11 -4.17
N LEU A 112 6.15 11.09 -3.00
CA LEU A 112 7.20 12.03 -2.62
C LEU A 112 8.51 11.27 -2.38
N ARG A 113 9.65 11.95 -2.45
CA ARG A 113 10.90 11.35 -1.98
C ARG A 113 10.90 11.35 -0.46
N ARG A 114 11.54 10.35 0.14
CA ARG A 114 11.70 10.28 1.61
C ARG A 114 12.36 11.53 2.21
N HIS A 115 13.23 12.21 1.46
CA HIS A 115 13.93 13.41 1.92
C HIS A 115 13.07 14.68 1.87
N ASP A 116 11.92 14.63 1.20
CA ASP A 116 11.01 15.76 1.15
C ASP A 116 10.21 15.80 2.46
N GLU A 117 10.26 16.93 3.16
CA GLU A 117 9.39 17.16 4.30
C GLU A 117 7.94 17.16 3.82
N SER A 118 7.18 16.17 4.27
CA SER A 118 5.75 16.06 4.00
C SER A 118 4.99 16.37 5.29
N VAL A 119 3.97 17.21 5.19
CA VAL A 119 3.03 17.42 6.28
C VAL A 119 2.07 16.23 6.33
N TRP A 120 1.87 15.68 7.52
CA TRP A 120 1.00 14.53 7.76
C TRP A 120 0.31 14.65 9.12
N ASP A 121 -0.91 14.12 9.19
CA ASP A 121 -1.69 14.02 10.43
C ASP A 121 -1.61 12.60 11.01
N VAL A 122 -1.40 11.62 10.14
CA VAL A 122 -1.20 10.21 10.48
C VAL A 122 -0.03 9.69 9.67
N ARG A 123 0.89 8.96 10.31
CA ARG A 123 2.00 8.29 9.63
C ARG A 123 2.00 6.81 9.98
N ILE A 124 2.14 5.96 8.96
CA ILE A 124 2.23 4.51 9.07
C ILE A 124 3.49 4.07 8.38
N ALA A 125 4.46 3.60 9.16
CA ALA A 125 5.77 3.20 8.67
C ALA A 125 6.03 1.72 8.88
N GLY A 126 6.62 1.05 7.91
CA GLY A 126 7.00 -0.36 8.02
C GLY A 126 7.56 -0.90 6.71
N PRO A 127 8.05 -2.15 6.67
CA PRO A 127 8.45 -2.77 5.41
C PRO A 127 7.29 -2.81 4.42
N VAL A 128 7.54 -2.57 3.12
CA VAL A 128 6.46 -2.54 2.11
C VAL A 128 5.67 -3.85 2.09
N GLY A 129 6.34 -4.99 2.30
CA GLY A 129 5.67 -6.29 2.39
C GLY A 129 4.65 -6.37 3.54
N ALA A 130 4.96 -5.76 4.69
CA ALA A 130 4.04 -5.72 5.83
C ALA A 130 2.83 -4.83 5.53
N LEU A 131 3.09 -3.66 4.95
CA LEU A 131 2.04 -2.70 4.58
C LEU A 131 1.08 -3.31 3.54
N VAL A 132 1.62 -4.00 2.52
CA VAL A 132 0.82 -4.67 1.50
C VAL A 132 0.04 -5.85 2.09
N ALA A 133 0.67 -6.69 2.91
CA ALA A 133 0.00 -7.82 3.56
C ALA A 133 -1.15 -7.35 4.47
N MET A 134 -0.98 -6.22 5.16
CA MET A 134 -2.03 -5.59 5.97
C MET A 134 -3.19 -5.09 5.08
N ILE A 135 -2.90 -4.39 3.98
CA ILE A 135 -3.93 -3.87 3.07
C ILE A 135 -4.71 -5.02 2.39
N GLN A 136 -4.05 -6.14 2.11
CA GLN A 136 -4.69 -7.33 1.53
C GLN A 136 -5.49 -8.16 2.55
N GLY A 137 -5.48 -7.80 3.83
CA GLY A 137 -6.11 -8.58 4.90
C GLY A 137 -5.41 -9.92 5.18
N ALA A 138 -4.19 -10.13 4.66
CA ALA A 138 -3.43 -11.38 4.85
C ALA A 138 -2.83 -11.48 6.25
N VAL A 139 -2.56 -10.34 6.89
CA VAL A 139 -2.02 -10.24 8.26
C VAL A 139 -2.78 -9.14 9.01
N ASP A 140 -3.08 -9.38 10.28
CA ASP A 140 -3.73 -8.41 11.18
C ASP A 140 -2.82 -7.21 11.48
N GLY A 141 -3.33 -6.00 11.26
CA GLY A 141 -2.64 -4.74 11.55
C GLY A 141 -2.30 -4.58 13.04
N ASP A 142 -3.16 -5.08 13.95
CA ASP A 142 -2.90 -5.02 15.40
C ASP A 142 -1.68 -5.90 15.75
N ALA A 143 -1.57 -7.08 15.15
CA ALA A 143 -0.42 -7.96 15.34
C ALA A 143 0.89 -7.33 14.81
N LEU A 144 0.84 -6.65 13.66
CA LEU A 144 1.98 -5.92 13.12
C LEU A 144 2.40 -4.74 14.01
N PHE A 145 1.44 -4.05 14.64
CA PHE A 145 1.70 -2.97 15.57
C PHE A 145 2.31 -3.49 16.89
N PHE A 146 1.74 -4.55 17.49
CA PHE A 146 2.27 -5.14 18.72
C PHE A 146 3.66 -5.75 18.55
N SER A 147 3.95 -6.33 17.37
CA SER A 147 5.29 -6.81 17.02
C SER A 147 6.28 -5.69 16.66
N ARG A 148 5.81 -4.44 16.58
CA ARG A 148 6.57 -3.25 16.14
C ARG A 148 7.12 -3.39 14.72
N THR A 149 6.50 -4.25 13.93
CA THR A 149 6.79 -4.39 12.51
C THR A 149 6.33 -3.15 11.75
N ILE A 150 5.17 -2.61 12.15
CA ILE A 150 4.70 -1.30 11.73
C ILE A 150 4.72 -0.33 12.91
N ILE A 151 4.97 0.93 12.60
CA ILE A 151 4.93 2.06 13.51
C ILE A 151 3.81 2.96 13.04
N VAL A 152 2.94 3.38 13.97
CA VAL A 152 1.84 4.28 13.68
C VAL A 152 1.95 5.50 14.58
N GLU A 153 1.90 6.69 13.97
CA GLU A 153 2.07 7.98 14.62
C GLU A 153 0.96 8.95 14.20
N GLY A 154 0.69 9.94 15.04
CA GLY A 154 -0.28 11.00 14.76
C GLY A 154 -1.64 10.76 15.41
N ASP A 155 -2.72 11.14 14.70
CA ASP A 155 -4.08 11.11 15.23
C ASP A 155 -4.61 9.68 15.43
N THR A 156 -4.79 9.30 16.70
CA THR A 156 -5.23 7.96 17.08
C THR A 156 -6.64 7.62 16.61
N GLU A 157 -7.56 8.58 16.52
CA GLU A 157 -8.93 8.30 16.04
C GLU A 157 -8.95 8.02 14.54
N ALA A 158 -8.14 8.78 13.78
CA ALA A 158 -7.98 8.57 12.35
C ALA A 158 -7.28 7.24 12.04
N VAL A 159 -6.29 6.84 12.85
CA VAL A 159 -5.63 5.53 12.77
C VAL A 159 -6.62 4.38 12.99
N LEU A 160 -7.42 4.47 14.05
CA LEU A 160 -8.43 3.45 14.35
C LEU A 160 -9.47 3.35 13.23
N ALA A 161 -9.87 4.49 12.66
CA ALA A 161 -10.78 4.52 11.53
C ALA A 161 -10.18 3.85 10.29
N LEU A 162 -8.89 4.12 9.99
CA LEU A 162 -8.20 3.46 8.89
C LEU A 162 -8.06 1.95 9.10
N ARG A 163 -7.66 1.51 10.29
CA ARG A 163 -7.54 0.07 10.57
C ARG A 163 -8.88 -0.62 10.34
N ASN A 164 -9.94 -0.11 10.98
CA ASN A 164 -11.28 -0.66 10.80
C ASN A 164 -11.76 -0.59 9.34
N ALA A 165 -11.35 0.43 8.58
CA ALA A 165 -11.68 0.56 7.16
C ALA A 165 -10.93 -0.46 6.28
N LEU A 166 -9.68 -0.79 6.63
CA LEU A 166 -8.87 -1.81 5.96
C LEU A 166 -9.30 -3.24 6.34
N ASP A 167 -9.59 -3.50 7.62
CA ASP A 167 -10.01 -4.82 8.10
C ASP A 167 -11.31 -5.31 7.42
N ASP A 168 -12.24 -4.39 7.14
CA ASP A 168 -13.49 -4.70 6.45
C ASP A 168 -13.35 -4.66 4.91
N ALA A 169 -12.20 -4.22 4.38
CA ALA A 169 -11.94 -4.06 2.97
C ALA A 169 -10.97 -5.13 2.46
N GLU A 170 -11.50 -6.21 1.89
CA GLU A 170 -10.69 -7.18 1.15
C GLU A 170 -10.19 -6.54 -0.16
N ILE A 171 -8.95 -6.05 -0.17
CA ILE A 171 -8.32 -5.40 -1.33
C ILE A 171 -7.33 -6.36 -1.99
N ASP A 172 -7.65 -6.84 -3.20
CA ASP A 172 -6.67 -7.55 -4.03
C ASP A 172 -5.76 -6.55 -4.75
N LEU A 173 -4.69 -6.13 -4.06
CA LEU A 173 -3.76 -5.15 -4.59
C LEU A 173 -3.08 -5.61 -5.90
N ILE A 174 -2.92 -6.91 -6.13
CA ILE A 174 -2.32 -7.43 -7.36
C ILE A 174 -3.27 -7.18 -8.53
N ALA A 175 -4.56 -7.50 -8.36
CA ALA A 175 -5.58 -7.22 -9.36
C ALA A 175 -5.70 -5.72 -9.66
N GLU A 176 -5.70 -4.86 -8.62
CA GLU A 176 -5.79 -3.40 -8.82
C GLU A 176 -4.58 -2.86 -9.58
N THR A 177 -3.37 -3.35 -9.26
CA THR A 177 -2.15 -2.92 -9.92
C THR A 177 -2.10 -3.40 -11.38
N ALA A 178 -2.56 -4.64 -11.65
CA ALA A 178 -2.65 -5.16 -13.01
C ALA A 178 -3.61 -4.34 -13.89
N ILE A 179 -4.76 -3.93 -13.34
CA ILE A 179 -5.72 -3.05 -14.03
C ILE A 179 -5.09 -1.68 -14.32
N ALA A 180 -4.44 -1.08 -13.32
CA ALA A 180 -3.78 0.21 -13.46
C ALA A 180 -2.67 0.18 -14.53
N LEU A 181 -1.83 -0.87 -14.51
CA LEU A 181 -0.76 -1.06 -15.49
C LEU A 181 -1.30 -1.33 -16.90
N GLY A 182 -2.41 -2.07 -17.04
CA GLY A 182 -3.10 -2.27 -18.30
C GLY A 182 -3.50 -0.94 -18.94
N ILE A 183 -4.23 -0.09 -18.19
CA ILE A 183 -4.65 1.24 -18.63
C ILE A 183 -3.44 2.13 -18.96
N ALA A 184 -2.41 2.12 -18.12
CA ALA A 184 -1.19 2.90 -18.36
C ALA A 184 -0.47 2.46 -19.64
N SER A 185 -0.42 1.16 -19.91
CA SER A 185 0.22 0.61 -21.11
C SER A 185 -0.52 1.01 -22.39
N GLU A 186 -1.85 1.02 -22.38
CA GLU A 186 -2.67 1.47 -23.51
C GLU A 186 -2.45 2.95 -23.80
N MET A 187 -2.41 3.78 -22.75
CA MET A 187 -2.10 5.20 -22.88
C MET A 187 -0.70 5.44 -23.43
N ALA A 188 0.30 4.73 -22.91
CA ALA A 188 1.68 4.81 -23.40
C ALA A 188 1.79 4.38 -24.87
N GLN A 189 1.08 3.34 -25.27
CA GLN A 189 1.03 2.89 -26.67
C GLN A 189 0.35 3.91 -27.59
N CYS A 190 -0.77 4.51 -27.17
CA CYS A 190 -1.43 5.59 -27.90
C CYS A 190 -0.50 6.79 -28.07
N PHE A 191 0.22 7.18 -27.02
CA PHE A 191 1.19 8.29 -27.09
C PHE A 191 2.37 7.97 -28.01
N ALA A 192 2.94 6.76 -27.90
CA ALA A 192 4.02 6.30 -28.75
C ALA A 192 3.60 6.23 -30.24
N ARG A 193 2.38 5.75 -30.52
CA ARG A 193 1.81 5.73 -31.88
C ARG A 193 1.54 7.14 -32.41
N SER A 194 1.09 8.06 -31.57
CA SER A 194 0.87 9.46 -31.94
C SER A 194 2.17 10.21 -32.23
N LEU A 195 3.28 9.84 -31.58
CA LEU A 195 4.62 10.38 -31.83
C LEU A 195 5.37 9.67 -32.98
N SER A 196 4.88 8.50 -33.43
CA SER A 196 5.48 7.74 -34.53
C SER A 196 5.51 8.38 -35.93
N PRO A 197 4.71 9.41 -36.31
CA PRO A 197 4.82 10.01 -37.64
C PRO A 197 6.15 10.72 -37.88
N VAL A 198 6.93 11.00 -36.82
CA VAL A 198 8.23 11.67 -36.91
C VAL A 198 9.40 10.67 -36.94
N ALA A 199 9.30 9.55 -36.22
CA ALA A 199 10.37 8.55 -36.15
C ALA A 199 10.53 7.74 -37.45
N ALA A 200 9.48 7.60 -38.26
CA ALA A 200 9.54 6.90 -39.55
C ALA A 200 10.39 7.63 -40.62
N ARG A 201 10.87 8.85 -40.35
CA ARG A 201 11.78 9.58 -41.26
C ARG A 201 13.27 9.30 -41.02
N LEU A 202 13.64 8.66 -39.90
CA LEU A 202 15.05 8.40 -39.58
C LEU A 202 15.51 7.00 -40.00
N THR A 203 14.60 6.08 -40.29
CA THR A 203 14.93 4.72 -40.76
C THR A 203 14.53 4.55 -42.22
N ARG A 204 15.05 5.38 -43.12
CA ARG A 204 15.08 5.06 -44.56
C ARG A 204 16.42 4.40 -44.86
N PRO A 205 16.50 3.08 -45.11
CA PRO A 205 17.72 2.49 -45.62
C PRO A 205 18.03 3.15 -46.97
N ALA A 206 19.27 3.62 -47.13
CA ALA A 206 19.73 4.23 -48.37
C ALA A 206 19.56 3.25 -49.54
N PRO A 207 19.03 3.67 -50.71
CA PRO A 207 18.99 2.81 -51.86
C PRO A 207 20.42 2.55 -52.34
N THR A 208 20.87 1.30 -52.23
CA THR A 208 22.09 0.81 -52.87
C THR A 208 21.97 1.08 -54.38
N ARG A 209 22.74 2.05 -54.87
CA ARG A 209 22.91 2.29 -56.29
C ARG A 209 24.09 1.50 -56.82
N ALA A 210 23.88 1.03 -58.05
CA ALA A 210 24.86 0.62 -59.06
C ALA A 210 25.48 -0.79 -58.87
N ASN A 211 25.75 -1.57 -59.91
CA ASN A 211 25.79 -1.26 -61.34
C ASN A 211 25.69 -2.56 -62.15
N GLY A 212 25.15 -2.47 -63.36
CA GLY A 212 25.37 -3.49 -64.38
C GLY A 212 26.76 -3.37 -64.98
N ALA A 213 27.37 -4.52 -65.25
CA ALA A 213 28.20 -4.83 -66.42
C ALA A 213 28.42 -6.35 -66.43
#